data_AF-A0A6A1QME8-F1
#
_entry.id   AF-A0A6A1QME8-F1
#
_cell.length_a   1.000
_cell.length_b   1.000
_cell.length_c   1.000
_cell.angle_alpha   90.00
_cell.angle_beta   90.00
_cell.angle_gamma   90.00
#
_symmetry.space_group_name_H-M   'P 1'
#
loop_
_entity.id
_entity.type
_entity.pdbx_description
1 polymer ?
#
loop_
_entity_poly.entity_id
_entity_poly.type
_entity_poly.pdbx_seq_one_letter_code
_entity_poly.pdbx_strand_id
1 'polypeptide(L)'
;MSGKGSVVLAYSGGLDTSCILVWLKEQGYDVIAYLVFIEDVSKEFVEEFVWPAIQSSALYEDRYLLGTSLARPCIARKQVEIAQQEGAKYVSHGATGKGNDQIRFELTCYSLAPQIKERLPGPDSLPRVQVIAPWRMPEFYNRFQGRNDLMEYAKQHGIPVPVTPKNPWSMDENLMHISYEAGILENPKAHGGPPQHPRFFLPAGFWHSPECEFVRHCIAKSQEHVEGKVRVSVFKGQVYILGRESPLSLYNEELVSMNVQGDYEPVDATGFININSLR
;
A
#
# COMPACT_ATOMS: atom_id res chain seq x y z
N MET A 1 -1.77 28.83 27.70
CA MET A 1 -2.96 28.20 27.09
C MET A 1 -2.77 26.70 27.21
N SER A 2 -3.76 25.95 27.69
CA SER A 2 -3.71 24.47 27.69
C SER A 2 -3.53 24.00 26.24
N GLY A 3 -2.46 23.26 25.93
CA GLY A 3 -2.21 22.72 24.59
C GLY A 3 -3.37 21.84 24.09
N LYS A 4 -3.56 21.76 22.76
CA LYS A 4 -4.63 20.95 22.15
C LYS A 4 -4.41 19.44 22.33
N GLY A 5 -3.21 19.03 22.76
CA GLY A 5 -2.80 17.64 22.97
C GLY A 5 -1.76 17.20 21.94
N SER A 6 -1.30 15.96 22.08
CA SER A 6 -0.26 15.39 21.23
C SER A 6 -0.81 14.74 19.96
N VAL A 7 -0.06 14.90 18.86
CA VAL A 7 -0.35 14.34 17.53
C VAL A 7 0.85 13.57 17.00
N VAL A 8 0.62 12.32 16.56
CA VAL A 8 1.65 11.53 15.85
C VAL A 8 1.56 11.81 14.36
N LEU A 9 2.53 12.52 13.81
CA LEU A 9 2.63 12.82 12.38
C LEU A 9 3.45 11.74 11.68
N ALA A 10 2.86 11.08 10.67
CA ALA A 10 3.61 10.27 9.71
C ALA A 10 4.54 11.19 8.89
N TYR A 11 5.79 11.28 9.32
CA TYR A 11 6.77 12.24 8.86
C TYR A 11 7.76 11.58 7.90
N SER A 12 7.99 12.21 6.74
CA SER A 12 8.86 11.69 5.67
C SER A 12 10.12 12.52 5.47
N GLY A 13 10.24 13.70 6.09
CA GLY A 13 11.31 14.66 5.79
C GLY A 13 11.08 15.49 4.51
N GLY A 14 10.00 15.23 3.78
CA GLY A 14 9.62 16.02 2.60
C GLY A 14 9.13 17.42 2.96
N LEU A 15 8.99 18.28 1.94
CA LEU A 15 8.49 19.66 2.10
C LEU A 15 7.13 19.68 2.80
N ASP A 16 6.17 18.91 2.30
CA ASP A 16 4.80 18.86 2.80
C ASP A 16 4.74 18.47 4.28
N THR A 17 5.34 17.34 4.66
CA THR A 17 5.32 16.86 6.04
C THR A 17 6.14 17.75 6.98
N SER A 18 7.17 18.44 6.48
CA SER A 18 7.94 19.43 7.26
C SER A 18 7.14 20.70 7.52
N CYS A 19 6.43 21.23 6.51
CA CYS A 19 5.53 22.35 6.69
C CYS A 19 4.35 21.99 7.60
N ILE A 20 3.77 20.79 7.46
CA ILE A 20 2.70 20.29 8.33
C ILE A 20 3.16 20.19 9.78
N LEU A 21 4.38 19.69 10.03
CA LEU A 21 4.94 19.60 11.39
C LEU A 21 4.94 20.98 12.06
N VAL A 22 5.51 21.98 11.39
CA VAL A 22 5.57 23.35 11.94
C VAL A 22 4.18 23.94 12.08
N TRP A 23 3.32 23.78 11.08
CA TRP A 23 1.95 24.29 11.10
C TRP A 23 1.13 23.70 12.25
N LEU A 24 1.23 22.39 12.51
CA LEU A 24 0.54 21.76 13.65
C LEU A 24 1.02 22.34 14.99
N LYS A 25 2.32 22.63 15.12
CA LYS A 25 2.85 23.32 16.31
C LYS A 25 2.27 24.74 16.45
N GLU A 26 2.17 25.50 15.35
CA GLU A 26 1.51 26.81 15.37
C GLU A 26 0.03 26.73 15.77
N GLN A 27 -0.65 25.64 15.39
CA GLN A 27 -2.04 25.38 15.80
C GLN A 27 -2.17 24.98 17.28
N GLY A 28 -1.06 24.80 18.00
CA GLY A 28 -1.03 24.49 19.43
C GLY A 28 -1.02 23.00 19.78
N TYR A 29 -0.60 22.14 18.85
CA TYR A 29 -0.40 20.70 19.10
C TYR A 29 1.05 20.37 19.49
N ASP A 30 1.20 19.37 20.35
CA ASP A 30 2.49 18.74 20.63
C ASP A 30 2.77 17.66 19.59
N VAL A 31 3.66 17.93 18.63
CA VAL A 31 3.86 17.04 17.48
C VAL A 31 4.94 16.01 17.76
N ILE A 32 4.57 14.74 17.73
CA ILE A 32 5.46 13.59 17.72
C ILE A 32 5.70 13.24 16.24
N ALA A 33 6.89 13.59 15.74
CA ALA A 33 7.27 13.28 14.38
C ALA A 33 7.75 11.82 14.30
N TYR A 34 6.94 10.96 13.72
CA TYR A 34 7.28 9.56 13.50
C TYR A 34 7.88 9.38 12.11
N LEU A 35 9.17 9.02 12.07
CA LEU A 35 9.89 8.70 10.85
C LEU A 35 10.03 7.17 10.76
N VAL A 36 9.53 6.58 9.68
CA VAL A 36 9.62 5.13 9.40
C VAL A 36 11.07 4.65 9.28
N PHE A 37 12.05 5.55 9.16
CA PHE A 37 13.48 5.19 9.21
C PHE A 37 14.02 4.97 10.62
N ILE A 38 13.32 5.44 11.67
CA ILE A 38 13.74 5.27 13.06
C ILE A 38 13.17 3.95 13.62
N GLU A 39 11.97 3.57 13.20
CA GLU A 39 11.38 2.26 13.48
C GLU A 39 11.55 1.37 12.24
N ASP A 40 12.48 0.42 12.28
CA ASP A 40 12.69 -0.49 11.14
C ASP A 40 11.50 -1.45 10.96
N VAL A 41 10.55 -1.05 10.11
CA VAL A 41 9.39 -1.85 9.70
C VAL A 41 9.64 -2.66 8.43
N SER A 42 10.88 -2.74 7.95
CA SER A 42 11.19 -3.36 6.64
C SER A 42 10.86 -4.86 6.64
N LYS A 43 11.23 -5.56 7.71
CA LYS A 43 10.93 -6.99 7.86
C LYS A 43 9.42 -7.24 7.93
N GLU A 44 8.73 -6.48 8.78
CA GLU A 44 7.27 -6.53 8.92
C GLU A 44 6.57 -6.24 7.58
N PHE A 45 7.03 -5.23 6.84
CA PHE A 45 6.51 -4.91 5.52
C PHE A 45 6.64 -6.09 4.54
N VAL A 46 7.80 -6.74 4.49
CA VAL A 46 8.01 -7.88 3.59
C VAL A 46 7.16 -9.08 4.01
N GLU A 47 7.28 -9.50 5.27
CA GLU A 47 6.69 -10.74 5.76
C GLU A 47 5.17 -10.68 5.86
N GLU A 48 4.61 -9.53 6.24
CA GLU A 48 3.17 -9.40 6.49
C GLU A 48 2.38 -8.72 5.36
N PHE A 49 3.03 -8.00 4.43
CA PHE A 49 2.32 -7.30 3.34
C PHE A 49 2.77 -7.75 1.95
N VAL A 50 4.08 -7.80 1.69
CA VAL A 50 4.60 -8.20 0.36
C VAL A 50 4.38 -9.69 0.10
N TRP A 51 4.62 -10.56 1.08
CA TRP A 51 4.38 -12.01 0.94
C TRP A 51 2.93 -12.35 0.62
N PRO A 52 1.91 -11.88 1.36
CA PRO A 52 0.52 -12.14 0.97
C PRO A 52 0.15 -11.58 -0.41
N ALA A 53 0.75 -10.46 -0.84
CA ALA A 53 0.52 -9.91 -2.17
C ALA A 53 1.13 -10.77 -3.29
N ILE A 54 2.28 -11.41 -3.05
CA ILE A 54 2.86 -12.38 -3.97
C ILE A 54 2.01 -13.65 -4.02
N GLN A 55 1.59 -14.17 -2.86
CA GLN A 55 0.69 -15.33 -2.78
C GLN A 55 -0.62 -15.12 -3.53
N SER A 56 -1.15 -13.89 -3.54
CA SER A 56 -2.39 -13.59 -4.25
C SER A 56 -2.25 -13.59 -5.77
N SER A 57 -1.03 -13.56 -6.32
CA SER A 57 -0.77 -13.42 -7.75
C SER A 57 -1.53 -12.25 -8.40
N ALA A 58 -1.77 -11.17 -7.64
CA ALA A 58 -2.68 -10.10 -8.04
C ALA A 58 -1.93 -8.92 -8.68
N LEU A 59 -2.59 -8.27 -9.63
CA LEU A 59 -2.16 -7.04 -10.27
C LEU A 59 -3.32 -6.05 -10.28
N TYR A 60 -3.11 -4.84 -9.78
CA TYR A 60 -4.14 -3.81 -9.89
C TYR A 60 -4.22 -3.31 -11.32
N GLU A 61 -5.40 -3.43 -11.92
CA GLU A 61 -5.66 -3.12 -13.33
C GLU A 61 -4.57 -3.72 -14.26
N ASP A 62 -4.10 -4.91 -13.89
CA ASP A 62 -3.21 -5.78 -14.68
C ASP A 62 -1.82 -5.23 -14.95
N ARG A 63 -1.45 -4.20 -14.20
CA ARG A 63 -0.21 -3.46 -14.42
C ARG A 63 0.53 -3.19 -13.13
N TYR A 64 -0.21 -2.81 -12.10
CA TYR A 64 0.38 -2.22 -10.91
C TYR A 64 0.51 -3.25 -9.79
N LEU A 65 1.76 -3.48 -9.37
CA LEU A 65 2.16 -4.41 -8.30
C LEU A 65 1.93 -3.86 -6.88
N LEU A 66 1.12 -2.80 -6.72
CA LEU A 66 0.64 -2.31 -5.43
C LEU A 66 1.69 -1.77 -4.45
N GLY A 67 2.94 -1.52 -4.87
CA GLY A 67 4.05 -1.20 -3.96
C GLY A 67 3.77 -0.09 -2.95
N THR A 68 3.16 1.03 -3.37
CA THR A 68 2.76 2.12 -2.46
C THR A 68 1.53 1.71 -1.64
N SER A 69 0.58 1.05 -2.28
CA SER A 69 -0.68 0.63 -1.64
C SER A 69 -0.46 -0.33 -0.48
N LEU A 70 0.54 -1.21 -0.57
CA LEU A 70 0.89 -2.17 0.48
C LEU A 70 1.68 -1.51 1.62
N ALA A 71 2.49 -0.49 1.33
CA ALA A 71 3.26 0.21 2.36
C ALA A 71 2.38 1.02 3.32
N ARG A 72 1.27 1.61 2.83
CA ARG A 72 0.42 2.50 3.64
C ARG A 72 -0.21 1.82 4.86
N PRO A 73 -0.86 0.65 4.77
CA PRO A 73 -1.39 -0.02 5.96
C PRO A 73 -0.28 -0.44 6.94
N CYS A 74 0.92 -0.79 6.47
CA CYS A 74 2.08 -1.06 7.33
C CYS A 74 2.49 0.19 8.15
N ILE A 75 2.67 1.33 7.47
CA ILE A 75 3.04 2.60 8.13
C ILE A 75 1.94 3.05 9.08
N ALA A 76 0.67 2.97 8.66
CA ALA A 76 -0.48 3.37 9.45
C ALA A 76 -0.64 2.50 10.71
N ARG A 77 -0.39 1.18 10.62
CA ARG A 77 -0.37 0.28 11.77
C ARG A 77 0.65 0.75 12.81
N LYS A 78 1.90 0.98 12.41
CA LYS A 78 2.94 1.45 13.33
C LYS A 78 2.62 2.83 13.92
N GLN A 79 2.07 3.73 13.10
CA GLN A 79 1.63 5.05 13.55
C GLN A 79 0.58 4.95 14.66
N VAL A 80 -0.40 4.03 14.53
CA VAL A 80 -1.42 3.79 15.57
C VAL A 80 -0.79 3.22 16.84
N GLU A 81 0.13 2.26 16.71
CA GLU A 81 0.85 1.68 17.85
C GLU A 81 1.58 2.75 18.66
N ILE A 82 2.34 3.63 17.99
CA ILE A 82 3.06 4.73 18.63
C ILE A 82 2.06 5.71 19.29
N ALA A 83 0.97 6.05 18.60
CA ALA A 83 -0.04 6.93 19.16
C ALA A 83 -0.64 6.37 20.45
N GLN A 84 -0.86 5.05 20.53
CA GLN A 84 -1.36 4.40 21.73
C GLN A 84 -0.30 4.36 22.85
N GLN A 85 0.96 4.05 22.51
CA GLN A 85 2.07 4.02 23.47
C GLN A 85 2.32 5.38 24.11
N GLU A 86 2.30 6.44 23.30
CA GLU A 86 2.53 7.82 23.73
C GLU A 86 1.28 8.48 24.32
N GLY A 87 0.14 7.78 24.34
CA GLY A 87 -1.15 8.34 24.76
C GLY A 87 -1.59 9.53 23.91
N ALA A 88 -1.14 9.59 22.65
CA ALA A 88 -1.46 10.66 21.73
C ALA A 88 -2.94 10.64 21.35
N LYS A 89 -3.52 11.83 21.26
CA LYS A 89 -4.95 12.01 20.96
C LYS A 89 -5.23 12.09 19.47
N TYR A 90 -4.20 12.26 18.65
CA TYR A 90 -4.34 12.52 17.22
C TYR A 90 -3.28 11.76 16.42
N VAL A 91 -3.64 11.40 15.19
CA VAL A 91 -2.68 10.98 14.16
C VAL A 91 -2.80 11.93 12.96
N SER A 92 -1.72 12.15 12.24
CA SER A 92 -1.71 13.04 11.08
C SER A 92 -0.86 12.49 9.94
N HIS A 93 -1.18 12.87 8.70
CA HIS A 93 -0.45 12.48 7.50
C HIS A 93 -0.37 13.63 6.49
N GLY A 94 0.62 13.56 5.61
CA GLY A 94 0.81 14.53 4.51
C GLY A 94 0.10 14.22 3.20
N ALA A 95 -0.70 13.15 3.11
CA ALA A 95 -1.39 12.78 1.87
C ALA A 95 -2.36 13.89 1.40
N THR A 96 -2.39 14.13 0.08
CA THR A 96 -3.25 15.16 -0.53
C THR A 96 -4.72 14.73 -0.57
N GLY A 97 -5.63 15.71 -0.70
CA GLY A 97 -7.08 15.46 -0.75
C GLY A 97 -7.59 14.75 -2.02
N LYS A 98 -6.75 14.52 -3.04
CA LYS A 98 -7.13 13.82 -4.29
C LYS A 98 -6.53 12.41 -4.42
N GLY A 99 -5.55 12.06 -3.58
CA GLY A 99 -4.81 10.80 -3.70
C GLY A 99 -5.48 9.62 -2.99
N ASN A 100 -5.08 8.40 -3.34
CA ASN A 100 -5.55 7.17 -2.68
C ASN A 100 -4.99 7.02 -1.26
N ASP A 101 -3.84 7.62 -0.97
CA ASP A 101 -3.12 7.38 0.29
C ASP A 101 -3.86 7.90 1.52
N GLN A 102 -4.60 9.00 1.41
CA GLN A 102 -5.45 9.49 2.50
C GLN A 102 -6.44 8.39 2.95
N ILE A 103 -7.04 7.68 2.00
CA ILE A 103 -8.01 6.62 2.28
C ILE A 103 -7.29 5.44 2.96
N ARG A 104 -6.12 5.04 2.44
CA ARG A 104 -5.36 3.90 2.95
C ARG A 104 -4.87 4.10 4.38
N PHE A 105 -4.33 5.29 4.68
CA PHE A 105 -3.93 5.65 6.05
C PHE A 105 -5.13 5.61 6.98
N GLU A 106 -6.18 6.33 6.63
CA GLU A 106 -7.29 6.56 7.54
C GLU A 106 -8.14 5.31 7.79
N LEU A 107 -8.46 4.53 6.75
CA LEU A 107 -9.20 3.28 6.93
C LEU A 107 -8.42 2.29 7.81
N THR A 108 -7.09 2.24 7.67
CA THR A 108 -6.24 1.43 8.56
C THR A 108 -6.32 1.93 9.99
N CYS A 109 -6.14 3.23 10.19
CA CYS A 109 -6.26 3.86 11.51
C CYS A 109 -7.63 3.53 12.15
N TYR A 110 -8.74 3.84 11.45
CA TYR A 110 -10.09 3.59 11.96
C TYR A 110 -10.40 2.12 12.21
N SER A 111 -9.76 1.19 11.50
CA SER A 111 -9.97 -0.24 11.72
C SER A 111 -9.20 -0.75 12.94
N LEU A 112 -7.92 -0.40 13.05
CA LEU A 112 -7.04 -0.83 14.14
C LEU A 112 -7.31 -0.10 15.46
N ALA A 113 -7.82 1.11 15.36
CA ALA A 113 -8.23 1.92 16.49
C ALA A 113 -9.63 2.50 16.20
N PRO A 114 -10.72 1.72 16.38
CA PRO A 114 -12.09 2.20 16.18
C PRO A 114 -12.46 3.42 17.03
N GLN A 115 -11.75 3.65 18.14
CA GLN A 115 -11.79 4.86 18.94
C GLN A 115 -11.42 6.14 18.16
N ILE A 116 -10.98 6.00 16.90
CA ILE A 116 -10.65 7.10 15.99
C ILE A 116 -11.88 7.69 15.30
N LYS A 117 -12.97 6.93 15.19
CA LYS A 117 -14.21 7.41 14.58
C LYS A 117 -14.83 8.52 15.44
N GLU A 118 -15.25 9.60 14.78
CA GLU A 118 -15.96 10.72 15.39
C GLU A 118 -17.16 10.22 16.21
N ARG A 119 -17.15 10.41 17.53
CA ARG A 119 -18.36 10.29 18.36
C ARG A 119 -18.40 11.41 19.39
N LEU A 120 -19.44 12.23 19.35
CA LEU A 120 -19.71 13.33 20.31
C LEU A 120 -19.88 12.81 21.78
N PRO A 121 -19.89 13.68 22.81
CA PRO A 121 -19.47 13.33 24.18
C PRO A 121 -20.52 12.57 25.06
N GLY A 122 -20.01 11.79 26.03
CA GLY A 122 -20.73 11.05 27.10
C GLY A 122 -19.79 10.47 28.18
N PRO A 123 -20.27 10.08 29.39
CA PRO A 123 -19.51 10.24 30.66
C PRO A 123 -18.51 9.15 31.12
N ASP A 124 -18.39 7.98 30.47
CA ASP A 124 -17.53 6.88 30.98
C ASP A 124 -16.40 6.50 30.00
N SER A 125 -15.25 7.14 30.18
CA SER A 125 -14.21 7.42 29.18
C SER A 125 -12.94 6.53 29.23
N LEU A 126 -12.50 6.06 28.06
CA LEU A 126 -11.11 5.74 27.68
C LEU A 126 -10.80 6.30 26.26
N PRO A 127 -9.53 6.61 25.90
CA PRO A 127 -9.15 7.68 24.96
C PRO A 127 -9.27 7.34 23.45
N ARG A 128 -9.34 8.42 22.64
CA ARG A 128 -9.71 8.49 21.21
C ARG A 128 -8.52 9.00 20.39
N VAL A 129 -8.33 8.52 19.16
CA VAL A 129 -7.31 9.08 18.25
C VAL A 129 -8.01 9.82 17.09
N GLN A 130 -7.97 11.13 16.96
CA GLN A 130 -8.67 11.84 15.86
C GLN A 130 -7.69 12.10 14.71
N VAL A 131 -8.07 11.76 13.46
CA VAL A 131 -7.19 12.02 12.30
C VAL A 131 -7.19 13.52 11.99
N ILE A 132 -6.00 14.12 11.91
CA ILE A 132 -5.79 15.47 11.39
C ILE A 132 -5.18 15.34 9.99
N ALA A 133 -5.94 15.67 8.96
CA ALA A 133 -5.50 15.65 7.56
C ALA A 133 -5.45 17.09 7.00
N PRO A 134 -4.32 17.82 7.12
CA PRO A 134 -4.24 19.25 6.79
C PRO A 134 -4.72 19.57 5.38
N TRP A 135 -4.38 18.75 4.38
CA TRP A 135 -4.83 18.95 3.00
C TRP A 135 -6.35 18.86 2.76
N ARG A 136 -7.15 18.52 3.79
CA ARG A 136 -8.61 18.59 3.76
C ARG A 136 -9.20 19.64 4.71
N MET A 137 -8.36 20.39 5.41
CA MET A 137 -8.77 21.46 6.32
C MET A 137 -8.76 22.80 5.56
N PRO A 138 -9.91 23.51 5.46
CA PRO A 138 -9.99 24.79 4.74
C PRO A 138 -8.92 25.79 5.14
N GLU A 139 -8.59 25.89 6.41
CA GLU A 139 -7.55 26.78 6.94
C GLU A 139 -6.14 26.47 6.42
N PHE A 140 -5.86 25.23 6.04
CA PHE A 140 -4.56 24.81 5.51
C PHE A 140 -4.55 24.88 3.99
N TYR A 141 -5.49 24.22 3.30
CA TYR A 141 -5.46 24.19 1.84
C TYR A 141 -5.81 25.54 1.19
N ASN A 142 -6.58 26.41 1.88
CA ASN A 142 -6.79 27.78 1.37
C ASN A 142 -5.54 28.64 1.50
N ARG A 143 -4.72 28.41 2.55
CA ARG A 143 -3.45 29.12 2.79
C ARG A 143 -2.36 28.64 1.83
N PHE A 144 -2.31 27.35 1.55
CA PHE A 144 -1.29 26.72 0.70
C PHE A 144 -1.96 26.20 -0.58
N GLN A 145 -2.05 27.04 -1.61
CA GLN A 145 -2.67 26.69 -2.89
C GLN A 145 -1.77 25.82 -3.76
N GLY A 146 -0.49 25.74 -3.40
CA GLY A 146 0.44 24.82 -4.04
C GLY A 146 1.81 24.83 -3.41
N ARG A 147 2.74 24.20 -4.13
CA ARG A 147 4.11 24.01 -3.65
C ARG A 147 4.85 25.33 -3.36
N ASN A 148 4.62 26.38 -4.16
CA ASN A 148 5.31 27.65 -3.99
C ASN A 148 4.99 28.29 -2.63
N ASP A 149 3.74 28.20 -2.18
CA ASP A 149 3.33 28.72 -0.87
C ASP A 149 3.98 27.93 0.26
N LEU A 150 4.10 26.60 0.11
CA LEU A 150 4.82 25.76 1.07
C LEU A 150 6.32 26.08 1.12
N MET A 151 6.94 26.36 -0.03
CA MET A 151 8.36 26.75 -0.10
C MET A 151 8.61 28.09 0.61
N GLU A 152 7.71 29.06 0.40
CA GLU A 152 7.80 30.36 1.05
C GLU A 152 7.54 30.23 2.56
N TYR A 153 6.55 29.44 2.97
CA TYR A 153 6.33 29.10 4.37
C TYR A 153 7.56 28.42 5.00
N ALA A 154 8.16 27.45 4.31
CA ALA A 154 9.38 26.79 4.76
C ALA A 154 10.52 27.79 4.97
N LYS A 155 10.72 28.72 4.03
CA LYS A 155 11.72 29.78 4.13
C LYS A 155 11.46 30.70 5.33
N GLN A 156 10.21 31.14 5.52
CA GLN A 156 9.82 32.03 6.62
C GLN A 156 10.04 31.40 8.00
N HIS A 157 9.88 30.08 8.11
CA HIS A 157 10.00 29.34 9.37
C HIS A 157 11.37 28.64 9.53
N GLY A 158 12.32 28.90 8.64
CA GLY A 158 13.66 28.30 8.68
C GLY A 158 13.66 26.78 8.51
N ILE A 159 12.66 26.22 7.82
CA ILE A 159 12.58 24.79 7.52
C ILE A 159 13.59 24.45 6.42
N PRO A 160 14.54 23.54 6.66
CA PRO A 160 15.50 23.15 5.65
C PRO A 160 14.78 22.43 4.50
N VAL A 161 14.87 22.99 3.31
CA VAL A 161 14.38 22.36 2.09
C VAL A 161 15.56 21.72 1.36
N PRO A 162 15.46 20.46 0.90
CA PRO A 162 16.53 19.84 0.11
C PRO A 162 16.96 20.71 -1.07
N VAL A 163 18.27 20.95 -1.19
CA VAL A 163 18.89 21.85 -2.19
C VAL A 163 19.04 21.17 -3.57
N THR A 164 18.68 19.90 -3.68
CA THR A 164 18.79 19.12 -4.92
C THR A 164 17.90 19.70 -6.02
N PRO A 165 18.40 19.85 -7.28
CA PRO A 165 17.59 20.25 -8.42
C PRO A 165 16.35 19.36 -8.48
N LYS A 166 15.19 19.99 -8.36
CA LYS A 166 13.97 19.22 -8.15
C LYS A 166 13.56 18.55 -9.45
N ASN A 167 13.35 17.23 -9.40
CA ASN A 167 12.70 16.52 -10.49
C ASN A 167 11.32 17.13 -10.79
N PRO A 168 10.91 17.18 -12.07
CA PRO A 168 9.63 17.74 -12.48
C PRO A 168 8.43 16.80 -12.21
N TRP A 169 8.60 15.84 -11.30
CA TRP A 169 7.61 14.87 -10.84
C TRP A 169 7.73 14.64 -9.32
N SER A 170 6.71 14.04 -8.73
CA SER A 170 6.69 13.53 -7.35
C SER A 170 7.22 12.10 -7.30
N MET A 171 7.76 11.69 -6.15
CA MET A 171 8.34 10.35 -5.94
C MET A 171 7.87 9.76 -4.62
N ASP A 172 7.58 8.47 -4.62
CA ASP A 172 7.34 7.67 -3.42
C ASP A 172 8.10 6.36 -3.53
N GLU A 173 9.01 6.13 -2.59
CA GLU A 173 9.98 5.02 -2.59
C GLU A 173 9.80 4.18 -1.33
N ASN A 174 9.89 2.87 -1.49
CA ASN A 174 9.99 1.90 -0.41
C ASN A 174 10.76 0.67 -0.88
N LEU A 175 10.91 -0.33 -0.01
CA LEU A 175 11.68 -1.54 -0.32
C LEU A 175 11.14 -2.33 -1.53
N MET A 176 9.85 -2.23 -1.84
CA MET A 176 9.22 -2.98 -2.93
C MET A 176 9.31 -2.25 -4.27
N HIS A 177 9.22 -0.91 -4.29
CA HIS A 177 9.24 -0.16 -5.55
C HIS A 177 9.58 1.33 -5.35
N ILE A 178 9.71 2.03 -6.46
CA ILE A 178 9.63 3.49 -6.52
C ILE A 178 8.56 3.88 -7.55
N SER A 179 7.72 4.84 -7.19
CA SER A 179 6.70 5.40 -8.08
C SER A 179 7.02 6.86 -8.41
N TYR A 180 6.65 7.26 -9.63
CA TYR A 180 6.83 8.60 -10.17
C TYR A 180 5.50 9.09 -10.74
N GLU A 181 5.04 10.26 -10.33
CA GLU A 181 3.76 10.84 -10.78
C GLU A 181 3.76 12.37 -10.75
N ALA A 182 2.66 12.99 -11.18
CA ALA A 182 2.45 14.45 -11.19
C ALA A 182 3.43 15.24 -12.09
N GLY A 183 3.21 16.55 -12.18
CA GLY A 183 4.05 17.45 -12.96
C GLY A 183 4.04 17.09 -14.44
N ILE A 184 5.22 16.88 -15.04
CA ILE A 184 5.28 16.58 -16.49
C ILE A 184 4.62 15.24 -16.88
N LEU A 185 4.43 14.34 -15.92
CA LEU A 185 3.82 13.03 -16.13
C LEU A 185 2.28 13.07 -16.14
N GLU A 186 1.66 14.22 -15.82
CA GLU A 186 0.20 14.39 -15.87
C GLU A 186 -0.36 14.36 -17.30
N ASN A 187 0.48 14.64 -18.29
CA ASN A 187 0.09 14.50 -19.69
C ASN A 187 0.37 13.06 -20.17
N PRO A 188 -0.64 12.19 -20.31
CA PRO A 188 -0.42 10.80 -20.73
C PRO A 188 0.07 10.68 -22.19
N LYS A 189 -0.06 11.75 -23.00
CA LYS A 189 0.50 11.79 -24.36
C LYS A 189 2.01 11.99 -24.37
N ALA A 190 2.61 12.33 -23.23
CA ALA A 190 4.05 12.51 -23.14
C ALA A 190 4.79 11.23 -23.56
N HIS A 191 4.28 10.02 -23.25
CA HIS A 191 4.83 8.74 -23.73
C HIS A 191 3.77 7.62 -23.84
N GLY A 192 3.84 6.79 -24.89
CA GLY A 192 2.84 5.78 -25.26
C GLY A 192 2.70 4.62 -24.27
N GLY A 193 1.46 4.32 -23.86
CA GLY A 193 1.14 3.28 -22.88
C GLY A 193 0.85 1.90 -23.52
N PRO A 194 1.13 0.79 -22.82
CA PRO A 194 0.81 -0.57 -23.28
C PRO A 194 -0.68 -0.93 -23.06
N PRO A 195 -1.16 -2.13 -23.46
CA PRO A 195 -2.57 -2.59 -23.37
C PRO A 195 -2.97 -3.19 -21.99
N GLN A 196 -4.25 -3.53 -21.78
CA GLN A 196 -4.89 -3.99 -20.51
C GLN A 196 -5.42 -5.43 -20.63
N HIS A 197 -5.44 -6.23 -19.54
CA HIS A 197 -6.03 -7.59 -19.50
C HIS A 197 -6.38 -8.09 -18.07
N PRO A 198 -7.66 -8.25 -17.68
CA PRO A 198 -8.11 -8.31 -16.27
C PRO A 198 -7.64 -9.54 -15.47
N ARG A 199 -7.29 -9.35 -14.17
CA ARG A 199 -7.73 -10.15 -12.99
C ARG A 199 -7.18 -9.74 -11.59
N PHE A 200 -8.08 -9.90 -10.60
CA PHE A 200 -7.99 -9.89 -9.12
C PHE A 200 -7.67 -8.57 -8.37
N PHE A 201 -8.61 -8.20 -7.49
CA PHE A 201 -8.64 -6.96 -6.71
C PHE A 201 -8.23 -7.22 -5.26
N LEU A 202 -7.04 -6.74 -4.87
CA LEU A 202 -6.77 -6.43 -3.46
C LEU A 202 -7.50 -5.12 -3.15
N PRO A 203 -8.48 -5.09 -2.23
CA PRO A 203 -9.32 -3.92 -2.06
C PRO A 203 -8.52 -2.73 -1.55
N ALA A 204 -8.40 -1.73 -2.44
CA ALA A 204 -7.57 -0.55 -2.22
C ALA A 204 -7.98 0.18 -0.93
N GLY A 205 -7.10 0.15 0.07
CA GLY A 205 -7.32 0.81 1.37
C GLY A 205 -8.03 -0.02 2.44
N PHE A 206 -8.50 -1.23 2.13
CA PHE A 206 -9.23 -2.10 3.06
C PHE A 206 -8.37 -3.23 3.60
N TRP A 207 -7.06 -3.03 3.79
CA TRP A 207 -6.18 -4.11 4.25
C TRP A 207 -6.62 -4.68 5.61
N HIS A 208 -7.02 -3.81 6.53
CA HIS A 208 -7.47 -4.19 7.88
C HIS A 208 -8.98 -4.40 7.97
N SER A 209 -9.66 -4.78 6.89
CA SER A 209 -11.09 -5.09 6.92
C SER A 209 -11.37 -6.60 7.04
N PRO A 210 -12.54 -7.02 7.55
CA PRO A 210 -12.87 -8.44 7.70
C PRO A 210 -12.92 -9.17 6.35
N GLU A 211 -13.37 -8.53 5.28
CA GLU A 211 -13.39 -9.13 3.95
C GLU A 211 -11.97 -9.37 3.40
N CYS A 212 -11.04 -8.45 3.64
CA CYS A 212 -9.65 -8.62 3.20
C CYS A 212 -8.91 -9.66 4.06
N GLU A 213 -9.22 -9.72 5.35
CA GLU A 213 -8.75 -10.78 6.24
C GLU A 213 -9.21 -12.17 5.78
N PHE A 214 -10.51 -12.32 5.50
CA PHE A 214 -11.07 -13.58 4.96
C PHE A 214 -10.41 -13.98 3.64
N VAL A 215 -10.24 -13.04 2.72
CA VAL A 215 -9.56 -13.29 1.43
C VAL A 215 -8.12 -13.72 1.65
N ARG A 216 -7.35 -13.04 2.51
CA ARG A 216 -5.97 -13.45 2.83
C ARG A 216 -5.91 -14.83 3.46
N HIS A 217 -6.86 -15.19 4.32
CA HIS A 217 -6.93 -16.53 4.90
C HIS A 217 -7.17 -17.61 3.83
N CYS A 218 -8.13 -17.39 2.93
CA CYS A 218 -8.38 -18.28 1.79
C CYS A 218 -7.17 -18.41 0.87
N ILE A 219 -6.48 -17.29 0.58
CA ILE A 219 -5.25 -17.28 -0.22
C ILE A 219 -4.19 -18.12 0.48
N ALA A 220 -3.89 -17.84 1.76
CA ALA A 220 -2.90 -18.59 2.53
C ALA A 220 -3.17 -20.10 2.52
N LYS A 221 -4.44 -20.50 2.67
CA LYS A 221 -4.85 -21.91 2.59
C LYS A 221 -4.58 -22.53 1.22
N SER A 222 -4.74 -21.77 0.13
CA SER A 222 -4.42 -22.26 -1.21
C SER A 222 -2.91 -22.47 -1.45
N GLN A 223 -2.05 -21.86 -0.62
CA GLN A 223 -0.59 -21.95 -0.76
C GLN A 223 0.03 -23.17 -0.07
N GLU A 224 -0.74 -24.00 0.66
CA GLU A 224 -0.20 -25.12 1.45
C GLU A 224 0.66 -26.11 0.67
N HIS A 225 0.39 -26.28 -0.63
CA HIS A 225 1.15 -27.18 -1.51
C HIS A 225 1.93 -26.42 -2.60
N VAL A 226 2.00 -25.09 -2.50
CA VAL A 226 2.76 -24.24 -3.44
C VAL A 226 4.20 -24.18 -2.96
N GLU A 227 4.96 -25.22 -3.29
CA GLU A 227 6.41 -25.28 -3.05
C GLU A 227 7.15 -25.78 -4.29
N GLY A 228 8.44 -25.48 -4.38
CA GLY A 228 9.30 -25.96 -5.45
C GLY A 228 10.36 -24.94 -5.84
N LYS A 229 10.98 -25.15 -7.00
CA LYS A 229 11.99 -24.26 -7.56
C LYS A 229 11.61 -23.87 -8.96
N VAL A 230 11.73 -22.58 -9.25
CA VAL A 230 11.55 -22.03 -10.61
C VAL A 230 12.88 -21.46 -11.06
N ARG A 231 13.36 -21.91 -12.21
CA ARG A 231 14.56 -21.36 -12.86
C ARG A 231 14.13 -20.22 -13.76
N VAL A 232 14.75 -19.06 -13.60
CA VAL A 232 14.44 -17.85 -14.37
C VAL A 232 15.68 -17.25 -15.01
N SER A 233 15.50 -16.53 -16.12
CA SER A 233 16.49 -15.65 -16.75
C SER A 233 16.02 -14.21 -16.66
N VAL A 234 16.92 -13.29 -16.34
CA VAL A 234 16.65 -11.86 -16.31
C VAL A 234 17.49 -11.20 -17.39
N PHE A 235 16.83 -10.63 -18.40
CA PHE A 235 17.51 -10.03 -19.54
C PHE A 235 16.75 -8.83 -20.06
N LYS A 236 17.44 -7.68 -20.21
CA LYS A 236 16.91 -6.44 -20.80
C LYS A 236 15.54 -6.01 -20.26
N GLY A 237 15.37 -6.01 -18.94
CA GLY A 237 14.13 -5.57 -18.29
C GLY A 237 12.98 -6.56 -18.40
N GLN A 238 13.25 -7.81 -18.77
CA GLN A 238 12.28 -8.90 -18.82
C GLN A 238 12.73 -10.08 -17.97
N VAL A 239 11.76 -10.85 -17.47
CA VAL A 239 11.96 -12.08 -16.71
C VAL A 239 11.36 -13.24 -17.49
N TYR A 240 12.13 -14.30 -17.71
CA TYR A 240 11.73 -15.47 -18.49
C TYR A 240 11.78 -16.73 -17.62
N ILE A 241 10.72 -17.53 -17.64
CA ILE A 241 10.69 -18.83 -16.96
C ILE A 241 11.40 -19.86 -17.85
N LEU A 242 12.45 -20.52 -17.32
CA LEU A 242 13.25 -21.53 -18.03
C LEU A 242 12.83 -22.97 -17.67
N GLY A 243 12.27 -23.17 -16.48
CA GLY A 243 11.84 -24.48 -16.01
C GLY A 243 11.37 -24.43 -14.56
N ARG A 244 10.71 -25.50 -14.11
CA ARG A 244 10.24 -25.67 -12.74
C ARG A 244 10.37 -27.11 -12.28
N GLU A 245 10.47 -27.31 -10.98
CA GLU A 245 10.36 -28.62 -10.31
C GLU A 245 9.66 -28.45 -8.96
N SER A 246 8.91 -29.47 -8.54
CA SER A 246 8.26 -29.50 -7.22
C SER A 246 8.03 -30.94 -6.78
N PRO A 247 8.27 -31.29 -5.49
CA PRO A 247 7.89 -32.58 -4.94
C PRO A 247 6.36 -32.77 -4.86
N LEU A 248 5.60 -31.66 -4.83
CA LEU A 248 4.13 -31.65 -4.82
C LEU A 248 3.54 -31.32 -6.20
N SER A 249 4.32 -31.56 -7.26
CA SER A 249 3.87 -31.33 -8.63
C SER A 249 2.63 -32.19 -8.95
N LEU A 250 1.57 -31.53 -9.40
CA LEU A 250 0.40 -32.20 -10.00
C LEU A 250 0.64 -32.57 -11.47
N TYR A 251 1.75 -32.14 -12.07
CA TYR A 251 2.15 -32.58 -13.40
C TYR A 251 2.64 -34.03 -13.35
N ASN A 252 2.07 -34.87 -14.19
CA ASN A 252 2.42 -36.29 -14.36
C ASN A 252 2.95 -36.51 -15.78
N GLU A 253 4.26 -36.74 -15.90
CA GLU A 253 4.95 -36.92 -17.19
C GLU A 253 4.53 -38.22 -17.91
N GLU A 254 4.30 -39.30 -17.16
CA GLU A 254 3.91 -40.59 -17.73
C GLU A 254 2.49 -40.53 -18.31
N LEU A 255 1.55 -39.89 -17.59
CA LEU A 255 0.16 -39.77 -18.02
C LEU A 255 -0.01 -38.91 -19.27
N VAL A 256 0.78 -37.85 -19.42
CA VAL A 256 0.71 -36.95 -20.60
C VAL A 256 1.52 -37.45 -21.79
N SER A 257 2.29 -38.53 -21.62
CA SER A 257 3.15 -39.07 -22.65
C SER A 257 2.35 -39.56 -23.87
N MET A 258 2.84 -39.24 -25.07
CA MET A 258 2.33 -39.79 -26.33
C MET A 258 3.13 -41.01 -26.80
N ASN A 259 4.26 -41.28 -26.14
CA ASN A 259 5.16 -42.39 -26.48
C ASN A 259 4.87 -43.64 -25.65
N VAL A 260 4.17 -43.47 -24.52
CA VAL A 260 3.82 -44.54 -23.58
C VAL A 260 2.34 -44.38 -23.27
N GLN A 261 1.56 -45.46 -23.29
CA GLN A 261 0.11 -45.39 -23.05
C GLN A 261 -0.24 -44.87 -21.64
N GLY A 262 0.62 -45.16 -20.64
CA GLY A 262 0.40 -44.72 -19.26
C GLY A 262 -0.88 -45.30 -18.66
N ASP A 263 -1.50 -44.55 -17.75
CA ASP A 263 -2.77 -44.87 -17.08
C ASP A 263 -3.95 -44.10 -17.74
N TYR A 264 -4.07 -44.21 -19.06
CA TYR A 264 -5.10 -43.52 -19.84
C TYR A 264 -5.77 -44.45 -20.85
N GLU A 265 -7.10 -44.43 -20.87
CA GLU A 265 -7.93 -45.17 -21.83
C GLU A 265 -8.49 -44.23 -22.91
N PRO A 266 -7.99 -44.28 -24.16
CA PRO A 266 -8.40 -43.35 -25.22
C PRO A 266 -9.90 -43.37 -25.55
N VAL A 267 -10.57 -44.50 -25.28
CA VAL A 267 -12.01 -44.65 -25.53
C VAL A 267 -12.85 -43.71 -24.66
N ASP A 268 -12.40 -43.38 -23.45
CA ASP A 268 -13.14 -42.54 -22.49
C ASP A 268 -13.36 -41.12 -23.03
N ALA A 269 -12.41 -40.60 -23.80
CA ALA A 269 -12.54 -39.31 -24.46
C ALA A 269 -13.76 -39.23 -25.40
N THR A 270 -14.12 -40.35 -26.04
CA THR A 270 -15.28 -40.40 -26.94
C THR A 270 -16.57 -40.12 -26.16
N GLY A 271 -16.75 -40.77 -25.01
CA GLY A 271 -17.89 -40.54 -24.13
C GLY A 271 -17.93 -39.11 -23.59
N PHE A 272 -16.78 -38.60 -23.13
CA PHE A 272 -16.64 -37.24 -22.64
C PHE A 272 -17.03 -36.18 -23.69
N ILE A 273 -16.54 -36.32 -24.92
CA ILE A 273 -16.84 -35.41 -26.03
C ILE A 273 -18.33 -35.44 -26.36
N ASN A 274 -18.89 -36.64 -26.52
CA ASN A 274 -20.30 -36.81 -26.88
C ASN A 274 -21.22 -36.13 -25.86
N ILE A 275 -20.99 -36.34 -24.56
CA ILE A 275 -21.80 -35.73 -23.49
C ILE A 275 -21.68 -34.20 -23.53
N ASN A 276 -20.46 -33.65 -23.64
CA ASN A 276 -20.26 -32.20 -23.66
C ASN A 276 -20.84 -31.51 -24.91
N SER A 277 -20.91 -32.21 -26.04
CA SER A 277 -21.45 -31.68 -27.30
C SER A 277 -22.97 -31.47 -27.31
N LEU A 278 -23.67 -32.01 -26.31
CA LEU A 278 -25.14 -31.93 -26.20
C LEU A 278 -25.64 -30.55 -25.72
N ARG A 279 -24.77 -29.72 -25.13
CA ARG A 279 -25.12 -28.40 -24.57
C ARG A 279 -25.10 -27.32 -25.62
#